data_AF-C6B8P1-F1
#
_entry.id   AF-C6B8P1-F1
#
_cell.length_a   1.000
_cell.length_b   1.000
_cell.length_c   1.000
_cell.angle_alpha   90.00
_cell.angle_beta   90.00
_cell.angle_gamma   90.00
#
_symmetry.space_group_name_H-M   'P 1'
#
loop_
_entity.id
_entity.type
_entity.pdbx_description
1 polymer ?
#
loop_
_entity_poly.entity_id
_entity_poly.type
_entity_poly.pdbx_seq_one_letter_code
_entity_poly.pdbx_strand_id
1 'polypeptide(L)'
;MDFKTLQKLESMPGSMQAKPRDPEEDVLVLLKLRNGHSVPGYVRPRARISGDIVSGEIRAGDLERLADDPAIESMSLSKALPVIE
;
A
#
# COMPACT_ATOMS: atom_id res chain seq x y z
N MET A 1 -28.65 -1.62 15.16
CA MET A 1 -27.18 -1.74 15.22
C MET A 1 -26.63 -0.35 15.36
N ASP A 2 -25.99 -0.07 16.49
CA ASP A 2 -25.48 1.25 16.88
C ASP A 2 -24.00 1.35 16.44
N PHE A 3 -23.68 2.33 15.59
CA PHE A 3 -22.34 2.58 15.04
C PHE A 3 -21.46 3.46 15.96
N LYS A 4 -21.86 3.70 17.21
CA LYS A 4 -21.13 4.59 18.14
C LYS A 4 -19.82 4.03 18.71
N THR A 5 -19.40 2.82 18.35
CA THR A 5 -18.20 2.18 18.93
C THR A 5 -16.91 2.34 18.10
N LEU A 6 -16.94 3.05 16.96
CA LEU A 6 -15.74 3.30 16.15
C LEU A 6 -14.94 4.56 16.55
N GLN A 7 -15.20 5.18 17.71
CA GLN A 7 -14.49 6.38 18.20
C GLN A 7 -13.25 6.09 19.07
N LYS A 8 -12.55 4.96 18.88
CA LYS A 8 -11.37 4.63 19.70
C LYS A 8 -10.20 4.02 18.92
N LEU A 9 -9.83 4.68 17.84
CA LEU A 9 -8.46 4.88 17.37
C LEU A 9 -8.59 6.23 16.64
N GLU A 10 -7.87 7.29 16.98
CA GLU A 10 -6.62 7.61 16.31
C GLU A 10 -6.05 8.88 16.97
N SER A 11 -5.54 8.77 18.19
CA SER A 11 -4.43 9.64 18.61
C SER A 11 -3.14 8.99 18.13
N MET A 12 -2.98 8.87 16.81
CA MET A 12 -1.74 8.41 16.23
C MET A 12 -0.66 9.50 16.46
N PRO A 13 0.53 9.17 16.98
CA PRO A 13 1.59 10.14 17.21
C PRO A 13 1.91 10.90 15.91
N GLY A 14 2.30 12.18 16.00
CA GLY A 14 2.56 13.04 14.83
C GLY A 14 3.60 12.52 13.83
N SER A 15 4.35 11.47 14.17
CA SER A 15 5.20 10.69 13.26
C SER A 15 4.43 9.74 12.32
N MET A 16 3.11 9.64 12.49
CA MET A 16 2.15 8.91 11.65
C MET A 16 1.24 9.85 10.84
N GLN A 17 1.40 11.17 10.97
CA GLN A 17 0.88 12.07 9.94
C GLN A 17 1.71 11.80 8.69
N ALA A 18 1.19 10.94 7.82
CA ALA A 18 1.71 10.78 6.47
C ALA A 18 1.73 12.19 5.87
N LYS A 19 2.93 12.76 5.73
CA LYS A 19 3.12 13.96 4.93
C LYS A 19 2.43 13.70 3.58
N PRO A 20 1.65 14.65 3.04
CA PRO A 20 1.10 14.49 1.70
C PRO A 20 2.24 14.10 0.77
N ARG A 21 2.10 12.92 0.17
CA ARG A 21 3.07 12.41 -0.79
C ARG A 21 2.92 13.20 -2.08
N ASP A 22 4.02 13.47 -2.75
CA ASP A 22 3.94 14.01 -4.10
C ASP A 22 3.27 12.93 -4.98
N PRO A 23 2.17 13.21 -5.68
CA PRO A 23 1.49 12.20 -6.51
C PRO A 23 2.41 11.58 -7.56
N GLU A 24 3.46 12.29 -7.97
CA GLU A 24 4.47 11.81 -8.91
C GLU A 24 5.57 10.98 -8.25
N GLU A 25 5.65 10.90 -6.92
CA GLU A 25 6.66 10.08 -6.25
C GLU A 25 6.37 8.59 -6.41
N ASP A 26 7.42 7.81 -6.68
CA ASP A 26 7.32 6.34 -6.67
C ASP A 26 7.38 5.84 -5.22
N VAL A 27 6.41 5.02 -4.85
CA VAL A 27 6.32 4.40 -3.54
C VAL A 27 6.44 2.89 -3.62
N LEU A 28 6.98 2.30 -2.56
CA LEU A 28 7.12 0.85 -2.44
C LEU A 28 5.88 0.23 -1.79
N VAL A 29 5.27 -0.71 -2.49
CA VAL A 29 4.09 -1.44 -2.03
C VAL A 29 4.39 -2.93 -1.95
N LEU A 30 3.81 -3.57 -0.95
CA LEU A 30 3.68 -5.01 -0.85
C LEU A 30 2.24 -5.38 -1.20
N LEU A 31 2.07 -6.24 -2.19
CA LEU A 31 0.79 -6.63 -2.75
C LEU A 31 0.54 -8.10 -2.49
N LYS A 32 -0.66 -8.44 -2.07
CA LYS A 32 -1.21 -9.79 -2.17
C LYS A 32 -2.22 -9.80 -3.31
N LEU A 33 -1.96 -10.64 -4.31
CA LEU A 33 -2.83 -10.84 -5.47
C LEU A 33 -3.92 -11.85 -5.14
N ARG A 34 -5.09 -11.68 -5.73
CA ARG A 34 -6.11 -12.73 -5.76
C ARG A 34 -5.64 -13.90 -6.60
N ASN A 35 -6.08 -15.10 -6.26
CA ASN A 35 -5.69 -16.33 -6.96
C ASN A 35 -5.96 -16.25 -8.47
N GLY A 36 -4.94 -16.55 -9.28
CA GLY A 36 -5.03 -16.54 -10.73
C GLY A 36 -4.93 -15.15 -11.39
N HIS A 37 -4.84 -14.07 -10.59
CA HIS A 37 -4.63 -12.73 -11.12
C HIS A 37 -3.14 -12.42 -11.33
N SER A 38 -2.89 -11.48 -12.24
CA SER A 38 -1.55 -10.97 -12.52
C SER A 38 -1.36 -9.58 -11.89
N VAL A 39 -0.11 -9.14 -11.78
CA VAL A 39 0.22 -7.80 -11.30
C VAL A 39 -0.34 -6.77 -12.28
N PRO A 40 -1.07 -5.74 -11.82
CA PRO A 40 -1.61 -4.72 -12.71
C PRO A 40 -0.49 -4.00 -13.48
N GLY A 41 -0.73 -3.65 -14.75
CA GLY A 41 0.32 -3.10 -15.63
C GLY A 41 0.86 -1.72 -15.24
N TYR A 42 0.18 -1.00 -14.34
CA TYR A 42 0.63 0.28 -13.78
C TYR A 42 1.51 0.10 -12.53
N VAL A 43 1.69 -1.13 -12.04
CA VAL A 43 2.64 -1.46 -10.99
C VAL A 43 3.90 -2.02 -11.63
N ARG A 44 5.07 -1.47 -11.27
CA ARG A 44 6.37 -2.03 -11.64
C ARG A 44 6.77 -3.10 -10.62
N PRO A 45 6.71 -4.41 -10.93
CA PRO A 45 7.11 -5.44 -9.99
C PRO A 45 8.62 -5.40 -9.72
N ARG A 46 9.00 -5.52 -8.44
CA ARG A 46 10.41 -5.59 -8.00
C ARG A 46 10.82 -7.02 -7.68
N ALA A 47 10.06 -7.69 -6.84
CA ALA A 47 10.33 -9.07 -6.44
C ALA A 47 9.04 -9.82 -6.16
N ARG A 48 9.04 -11.11 -6.48
CA ARG A 48 7.96 -12.03 -6.10
C ARG A 48 8.40 -12.82 -4.87
N ILE A 49 7.67 -12.66 -3.78
CA ILE A 49 7.98 -13.25 -2.46
C ILE A 49 7.32 -14.64 -2.34
N SER A 50 6.09 -14.77 -2.84
CA SER A 50 5.37 -16.04 -2.97
C SER A 50 4.55 -16.02 -4.27
N GLY A 51 3.81 -17.09 -4.58
CA GLY A 51 2.97 -17.13 -5.78
C GLY A 51 2.02 -15.94 -5.90
N ASP A 52 1.44 -15.52 -4.77
CA ASP A 52 0.46 -14.44 -4.64
C ASP A 52 1.03 -13.14 -4.05
N ILE A 53 2.22 -13.14 -3.43
CA ILE A 53 2.80 -11.94 -2.80
C ILE A 53 3.92 -11.34 -3.65
N VAL A 54 3.80 -10.05 -3.95
CA VAL A 54 4.72 -9.29 -4.81
C VAL A 54 5.07 -7.95 -4.15
N SER A 55 6.35 -7.57 -4.17
CA SER A 55 6.74 -6.18 -3.93
C SER A 55 6.81 -5.43 -5.26
N GLY A 56 6.36 -4.18 -5.28
CA GLY A 56 6.32 -3.35 -6.47
C GLY A 56 6.49 -1.88 -6.17
N GLU A 57 6.75 -1.12 -7.23
CA GLU A 57 6.75 0.34 -7.25
C GLU A 57 5.52 0.84 -8.01
N ILE A 58 4.91 1.90 -7.49
CA ILE A 58 3.75 2.56 -8.07
C ILE A 58 3.83 4.06 -7.77
N ARG A 59 3.24 4.91 -8.61
CA ARG A 59 3.06 6.33 -8.28
C ARG A 59 2.14 6.48 -7.07
N ALA A 60 2.44 7.43 -6.19
CA ALA A 60 1.57 7.72 -5.05
C ALA A 60 0.14 8.12 -5.48
N GLY A 61 -0.01 8.78 -6.63
CA GLY A 61 -1.31 9.13 -7.20
C GLY A 61 -2.18 7.93 -7.62
N ASP A 62 -1.58 6.76 -7.85
CA ASP A 62 -2.31 5.55 -8.25
C ASP A 62 -2.67 4.65 -7.05
N LEU A 63 -2.41 5.07 -5.80
CA LEU A 63 -2.70 4.26 -4.61
C LEU A 63 -4.20 3.98 -4.41
N GLU A 64 -5.07 4.95 -4.71
CA GLU A 64 -6.53 4.73 -4.63
C GLU A 64 -6.97 3.71 -5.67
N ARG A 65 -6.48 3.85 -6.90
CA ARG A 65 -6.72 2.88 -7.98
C ARG A 65 -6.26 1.47 -7.60
N LEU A 66 -5.11 1.36 -6.95
CA LEU A 66 -4.56 0.08 -6.49
C LEU A 66 -5.44 -0.57 -5.41
N ALA A 67 -6.05 0.24 -4.52
CA ALA A 67 -6.97 -0.25 -3.50
C ALA A 67 -8.24 -0.86 -4.09
N ASP A 68 -8.70 -0.29 -5.21
CA ASP A 68 -9.93 -0.71 -5.91
C ASP A 68 -9.67 -1.76 -7.01
N ASP A 69 -8.42 -2.16 -7.23
CA ASP A 69 -8.07 -3.05 -8.33
C ASP A 69 -8.54 -4.50 -8.07
N PRO A 70 -9.29 -5.12 -9.00
CA PRO A 70 -9.84 -6.45 -8.81
C PRO A 70 -8.77 -7.55 -8.71
N ALA A 71 -7.54 -7.32 -9.17
CA ALA A 71 -6.44 -8.26 -9.01
C ALA A 71 -5.86 -8.28 -7.59
N ILE A 72 -6.14 -7.25 -6.78
CA ILE A 72 -5.57 -7.08 -5.45
C ILE A 72 -6.51 -7.68 -4.40
N GLU A 73 -5.93 -8.49 -3.52
CA GLU A 73 -6.59 -8.97 -2.30
C GLU A 73 -6.30 -8.02 -1.14
N SER A 74 -5.04 -7.61 -0.99
CA SER A 74 -4.63 -6.63 0.00
C SER A 74 -3.32 -5.92 -0.42
N MET A 75 -3.08 -4.74 0.14
CA MET A 75 -1.85 -3.99 -0.06
C MET A 75 -1.32 -3.41 1.24
N SER A 76 0.00 -3.21 1.31
CA SER A 76 0.67 -2.51 2.39
C SER A 76 1.72 -1.55 1.82
N LEU A 77 1.73 -0.32 2.33
CA LEU A 77 2.70 0.69 1.94
C LEU A 77 3.96 0.52 2.78
N SER A 78 5.10 0.35 2.11
CA SER A 78 6.38 0.15 2.77
C SER A 78 6.84 1.44 3.45
N LYS A 79 7.29 1.32 4.70
CA LYS A 79 7.89 2.43 5.44
C LYS A 79 9.39 2.47 5.17
N ALA A 80 9.90 3.65 4.84
CA ALA A 80 11.34 3.88 4.86
C ALA A 80 11.86 3.73 6.30
N LEU A 81 12.82 2.82 6.50
CA LEU A 81 13.52 2.73 7.77
C LEU A 81 14.57 3.85 7.83
N PRO A 82 14.75 4.50 8.99
CA PRO A 82 15.85 5.45 9.16
C PRO A 82 17.17 4.72 8.95
N VAL A 83 18.09 5.34 8.20
CA VAL A 83 19.46 4.85 8.08
C VAL A 83 20.11 5.02 9.45
N ILE A 84 20.65 3.93 10.00
CA ILE A 84 21.49 3.99 11.19
C ILE A 84 22.90 4.31 10.69
N GLU A 85 23.43 5.47 11.07
CA GLU A 85 24.83 5.85 10.85
C GLU A 85 25.77 5.24 11.89
#